data_AF-A0A957XHB7-F1
#
_entry.id   AF-A0A957XHB7-F1
#
_cell.length_a   1.000
_cell.length_b   1.000
_cell.length_c   1.000
_cell.angle_alpha   90.00
_cell.angle_beta   90.00
_cell.angle_gamma   90.00
#
_symmetry.space_group_name_H-M   'P 1'
#
loop_
_entity.id
_entity.type
_entity.pdbx_description
1 polymer ?
#
loop_
_entity_poly.entity_id
_entity_poly.type
_entity_poly.pdbx_seq_one_letter_code
_entity_poly.pdbx_strand_id
1 'polypeptide(L)' 'NFQGQGLGGGLMKFAETVAKEKAYSELCLATHVLLTENVALYKHLGWSEIERDAVRVMMKKEIGR' A
#
# COMPACT_ATOMS: atom_id res chain seq x y z
N ASN A 1 -15.92 10.33 8.73
CA ASN A 1 -14.93 10.98 7.84
C ASN A 1 -13.55 10.89 8.46
N PHE A 2 -12.72 9.94 8.01
CA PHE A 2 -11.33 9.75 8.49
C PHE A 2 -10.29 10.04 7.39
N GLN A 3 -10.74 10.43 6.19
CA GLN A 3 -9.87 10.90 5.10
C GLN A 3 -9.19 12.22 5.53
N GLY A 4 -7.90 12.36 5.20
CA GLY A 4 -7.11 13.56 5.53
C GLY A 4 -6.56 13.64 6.95
N GLN A 5 -6.84 12.67 7.82
CA GLN A 5 -6.39 12.67 9.23
C GLN A 5 -5.07 11.90 9.45
N GLY A 6 -4.38 11.48 8.40
CA GLY A 6 -3.14 10.71 8.51
C GLY A 6 -3.30 9.26 8.99
N LEU A 7 -4.51 8.81 9.32
CA LEU A 7 -4.80 7.45 9.80
C LEU A 7 -4.36 6.37 8.79
N GLY A 8 -4.62 6.58 7.50
CA GLY A 8 -4.15 5.67 6.46
C GLY A 8 -2.62 5.54 6.44
N GLY A 9 -1.90 6.65 6.57
CA GLY A 9 -0.44 6.64 6.68
C GLY A 9 0.06 5.96 7.95
N GLY A 10 -0.63 6.14 9.08
CA GLY A 10 -0.33 5.45 10.34
C GLY A 10 -0.46 3.92 10.22
N LEU A 11 -1.55 3.45 9.61
CA LEU A 11 -1.76 2.01 9.37
C LEU A 11 -0.71 1.42 8.43
N MET A 12 -0.32 2.15 7.39
CA MET A 12 0.72 1.70 6.46
C MET A 12 2.09 1.59 7.16
N LYS A 13 2.45 2.58 7.97
CA LYS A 13 3.68 2.52 8.79
C LYS A 13 3.65 1.34 9.76
N PHE A 14 2.52 1.10 10.42
CA PHE A 14 2.37 -0.02 11.31
C PHE A 14 2.56 -1.36 10.58
N ALA A 15 1.94 -1.52 9.41
CA ALA A 15 2.10 -2.71 8.58
C ALA A 15 3.58 -2.93 8.17
N GLU A 16 4.30 -1.87 7.79
CA GLU A 16 5.72 -1.93 7.48
C GLU A 16 6.57 -2.35 8.70
N THR A 17 6.29 -1.80 9.88
CA THR A 17 6.97 -2.20 11.13
C THR A 17 6.77 -3.67 11.42
N VAL A 18 5.53 -4.15 11.38
CA VAL A 18 5.20 -5.56 11.62
C VAL A 18 5.86 -6.47 10.58
N ALA A 19 5.94 -6.03 9.31
CA ALA A 19 6.61 -6.80 8.27
C ALA A 19 8.12 -6.94 8.53
N LYS A 20 8.77 -5.85 8.95
CA LYS A 20 10.20 -5.88 9.33
C LYS A 20 10.46 -6.79 10.52
N GLU A 21 9.65 -6.67 11.58
CA GLU A 21 9.76 -7.51 12.78
C GLU A 21 9.60 -9.00 12.47
N LYS A 22 8.76 -9.33 11.49
CA LYS A 22 8.53 -10.71 11.02
C LYS A 22 9.48 -11.15 9.91
N ALA A 23 10.44 -10.31 9.52
CA ALA A 23 11.39 -10.56 8.43
C ALA A 23 10.72 -10.89 7.08
N TYR A 24 9.55 -10.29 6.81
CA TYR A 24 8.95 -10.35 5.47
C TYR A 24 9.70 -9.43 4.51
N SER A 25 9.85 -9.88 3.27
CA SER A 25 10.53 -9.12 2.21
C SER A 25 9.64 -8.10 1.51
N GLU A 26 8.31 -8.28 1.55
CA GLU A 26 7.38 -7.41 0.85
C GLU A 26 6.01 -7.34 1.54
N LEU A 27 5.30 -6.25 1.25
CA LEU A 27 3.87 -6.09 1.51
C LEU A 27 3.11 -6.06 0.19
N CYS A 28 1.90 -6.62 0.19
CA CYS A 28 0.98 -6.58 -0.95
C CYS A 28 -0.36 -5.96 -0.52
N LEU A 29 -0.96 -5.17 -1.41
CA LEU A 29 -2.30 -4.62 -1.24
C LEU A 29 -3.08 -4.68 -2.55
N ALA A 30 -4.40 -4.79 -2.44
CA ALA A 30 -5.33 -4.66 -3.54
C ALA A 30 -6.25 -3.46 -3.30
N THR A 31 -6.47 -2.65 -4.32
CA THR A 31 -7.45 -1.55 -4.28
C THR A 31 -8.32 -1.56 -5.52
N HIS A 32 -9.48 -0.89 -5.47
CA HIS A 32 -10.39 -0.81 -6.60
C HIS A 32 -9.84 0.14 -7.68
N VAL A 33 -10.00 -0.18 -8.97
CA VAL A 33 -9.47 0.62 -10.09
C VAL A 33 -9.94 2.07 -10.11
N LEU A 34 -11.15 2.33 -9.60
CA LEU A 34 -11.73 3.69 -9.51
C LEU A 34 -11.14 4.53 -8.37
N LEU A 35 -10.39 3.94 -7.45
CA LEU A 35 -9.71 4.67 -6.36
C LEU A 35 -8.36 5.21 -6.86
N THR A 36 -8.40 6.01 -7.92
CA THR A 36 -7.21 6.54 -8.61
C THR A 36 -6.32 7.38 -7.68
N GLU A 37 -6.91 8.13 -6.75
CA GLU A 37 -6.20 8.88 -5.71
C GLU A 37 -5.41 7.96 -4.77
N ASN A 38 -5.98 6.82 -4.36
CA ASN A 38 -5.28 5.85 -3.52
C ASN A 38 -4.12 5.22 -4.29
N VAL A 39 -4.33 4.86 -5.56
CA VAL A 39 -3.25 4.31 -6.41
C VAL A 39 -2.10 5.31 -6.53
N ALA A 40 -2.40 6.60 -6.77
CA ALA A 40 -1.38 7.65 -6.82
C ALA A 40 -0.66 7.83 -5.48
N LEU A 41 -1.41 7.84 -4.36
CA LEU A 41 -0.86 7.89 -3.01
C LEU A 41 0.09 6.73 -2.76
N TYR A 42 -0.29 5.49 -3.07
CA TYR A 42 0.58 4.32 -2.89
C TYR A 42 1.83 4.41 -3.74
N LYS A 43 1.75 4.87 -4.99
CA LYS A 43 2.93 5.13 -5.83
C LYS A 43 3.89 6.12 -5.17
N HIS A 44 3.38 7.22 -4.62
CA HIS A 44 4.20 8.19 -3.88
C HIS A 44 4.80 7.62 -2.59
N LEU A 45 4.15 6.64 -1.97
CA LEU A 45 4.66 5.93 -0.78
C LEU A 45 5.64 4.80 -1.09
N GLY A 46 6.03 4.62 -2.37
CA GLY A 46 7.01 3.62 -2.80
C GLY A 46 6.43 2.26 -3.17
N TRP A 47 5.11 2.16 -3.34
CA TRP A 47 4.48 0.95 -3.85
C TRP A 47 4.56 0.90 -5.38
N SER A 48 4.74 -0.30 -5.90
CA SER A 48 4.75 -0.59 -7.34
C SER A 48 3.53 -1.43 -7.71
N GLU A 49 2.88 -1.09 -8.80
CA GLU A 49 1.79 -1.89 -9.36
C GLU A 49 2.36 -3.18 -9.95
N ILE A 50 1.72 -4.32 -9.66
CA ILE A 50 2.13 -5.64 -10.15
C ILE A 50 1.09 -6.28 -11.06
N GLU A 51 -0.19 -5.98 -10.84
CA GLU A 51 -1.29 -6.50 -11.62
C GLU A 51 -2.45 -5.50 -11.63
N ARG A 52 -3.19 -5.47 -12.74
CA ARG A 52 -4.42 -4.69 -12.88
C ARG A 52 -5.42 -5.46 -13.71
N ASP A 53 -6.63 -5.59 -13.17
CA ASP A 53 -7.79 -6.14 -13.88
C ASP A 53 -8.89 -5.07 -14.01
N ALA A 54 -10.09 -5.46 -14.47
CA ALA A 54 -11.21 -4.54 -14.69
C ALA A 54 -11.77 -3.90 -13.41
N VAL A 55 -11.46 -4.46 -12.24
CA VAL A 55 -12.03 -4.09 -10.93
C VAL A 55 -10.92 -3.71 -9.95
N ARG A 56 -9.74 -4.32 -10.02
CA ARG A 56 -8.69 -4.22 -9.01
C ARG A 56 -7.33 -3.82 -9.58
N VAL A 57 -6.56 -3.17 -8.72
CA VAL A 57 -5.14 -2.90 -8.87
C VAL A 57 -4.42 -3.56 -7.71
N MET A 58 -3.51 -4.48 -8.00
CA MET A 58 -2.62 -5.09 -7.04
C MET A 58 -1.30 -4.32 -7.02
N MET A 59 -0.82 -4.02 -5.84
CA MET A 59 0.43 -3.28 -5.63
C MET A 59 1.27 -3.99 -4.59
N LYS A 60 2.59 -3.89 -4.73
CA LYS A 60 3.56 -4.38 -3.74
C LYS A 60 4.52 -3.28 -3.30
N LYS A 61 5.10 -3.46 -2.13
CA LYS A 61 6.21 -2.64 -1.64
C LYS A 61 7.26 -3.54 -1.00
N GLU A 62 8.48 -3.40 -1.47
CA GLU A 62 9.63 -4.08 -0.88
C GLU A 62 9.88 -3.50 0.53
N ILE A 63 10.07 -4.38 1.49
CA ILE A 63 10.43 -4.04 2.85
C ILE A 63 11.94 -4.27 2.97
N GLY A 64 12.69 -3.16 2.96
CA GLY A 64 14.13 -3.20 3.19
C GLY A 64 14.46 -3.87 4.51
N ARG A 65 15.50 -4.72 4.50
CA ARG A 65 16.11 -5.28 5.73
C ARG A 65 16.65 -4.17 6.63
#